data_AF-A0A7S2CRE6-F1
#
_entry.id   AF-A0A7S2CRE6-F1
#
_cell.length_a   1.000
_cell.length_b   1.000
_cell.length_c   1.000
_cell.angle_alpha   90.00
_cell.angle_beta   90.00
_cell.angle_gamma   90.00
#
_symmetry.space_group_name_H-M   'P 1'
#
loop_
_entity.id
_entity.type
_entity.pdbx_description
1 polymer ?
#
loop_
_entity_poly.entity_id
_entity_poly.type
_entity_poly.pdbx_seq_one_letter_code
_entity_poly.pdbx_strand_id
1 'polypeptide(L)'
;QASTGANQRGGAGASMGGMGMGGVGGGSTSLLAQQFGAPFRVCLADLGNAIRPSEASLYQETYEIQTLGYRAPEVLLGSPFGTPIDMWSLGVCLVELFKGEPLFRESDKRKVLGDV
;
A
#
# COMPACT_ATOMS: atom_id res chain seq x y z
N GLN A 1 21.46 5.10 64.29
CA GLN A 1 20.92 6.40 64.76
C GLN A 1 22.10 7.35 64.91
N ALA A 2 22.15 8.40 64.08
CA ALA A 2 22.80 9.69 64.31
C ALA A 2 22.72 10.47 63.00
N SER A 3 22.08 11.62 63.06
CA SER A 3 21.87 12.58 61.98
C SER A 3 23.07 13.51 61.80
N THR A 4 22.97 14.30 60.73
CA THR A 4 23.45 15.70 60.56
C THR A 4 24.75 15.91 59.79
N GLY A 5 24.68 16.79 58.78
CA GLY A 5 25.85 17.39 58.14
C GLY A 5 25.56 18.03 56.77
N ALA A 6 24.77 19.10 56.72
CA ALA A 6 24.67 19.97 55.56
C ALA A 6 25.83 20.98 55.54
N ASN A 7 26.44 21.25 54.37
CA ASN A 7 26.94 22.60 54.08
C ASN A 7 27.07 22.87 52.57
N GLN A 8 26.77 24.11 52.22
CA GLN A 8 26.57 24.72 50.91
C GLN A 8 27.86 25.30 50.32
N ARG A 9 27.83 25.58 49.01
CA ARG A 9 28.37 26.73 48.23
C ARG A 9 28.67 26.23 46.82
N GLY A 10 28.33 26.89 45.71
CA GLY A 10 27.75 28.20 45.41
C GLY A 10 27.85 28.38 43.88
N GLY A 11 27.24 29.44 43.34
CA GLY A 11 27.50 29.88 41.96
C GLY A 11 26.26 30.36 41.21
N ALA A 12 26.01 31.66 41.27
CA ALA A 12 25.02 32.36 40.47
C ALA A 12 25.48 32.54 39.00
N GLY A 13 24.53 32.58 38.08
CA GLY A 13 24.73 32.95 36.67
C GLY A 13 23.40 33.01 35.93
N ALA A 14 22.79 34.19 35.92
CA ALA A 14 21.59 34.51 35.15
C ALA A 14 21.92 34.70 33.65
N SER A 15 21.02 34.31 32.75
CA SER A 15 20.70 35.14 31.58
C SER A 15 19.37 34.73 30.93
N MET A 16 18.47 35.70 30.82
CA MET A 16 17.28 35.72 29.97
C MET A 16 17.67 35.76 28.49
N GLY A 17 16.84 35.17 27.63
CA GLY A 17 16.73 35.60 26.24
C GLY A 17 16.27 34.51 25.28
N GLY A 18 15.17 34.77 24.56
CA GLY A 18 14.93 34.15 23.26
C GLY A 18 13.56 33.51 23.07
N MET A 19 12.56 34.36 22.83
CA MET A 19 11.37 33.97 22.08
C MET A 19 11.77 33.45 20.69
N GLY A 20 11.23 32.30 20.29
CA GLY A 20 11.34 31.74 18.94
C GLY A 20 10.00 31.17 18.49
N MET A 21 9.02 32.05 18.28
CA MET A 21 7.91 31.81 17.35
C MET A 21 8.49 31.81 15.93
N GLY A 22 8.28 30.75 15.15
CA GLY A 22 8.62 30.80 13.73
C GLY A 22 8.87 29.44 13.06
N GLY A 23 7.79 28.73 12.76
CA GLY A 23 7.78 27.59 11.84
C GLY A 23 6.43 27.51 11.13
N VAL A 24 6.14 28.49 10.27
CA VAL A 24 4.99 28.49 9.37
C VAL A 24 5.41 27.86 8.04
N GLY A 25 4.62 26.89 7.57
CA GLY A 25 4.71 26.28 6.23
C GLY A 25 4.43 24.78 6.35
N GLY A 26 3.22 24.27 6.12
CA GLY A 26 2.43 24.44 4.92
C GLY A 26 2.66 23.21 4.03
N GLY A 27 1.83 22.18 4.20
CA GLY A 27 1.89 20.98 3.36
C GLY A 27 1.31 19.75 4.03
N SER A 28 -0.02 19.68 4.11
CA SER A 28 -0.84 18.45 4.11
C SER A 28 -0.14 17.14 4.50
N THR A 29 0.29 16.99 5.76
CA THR A 29 0.54 15.64 6.28
C THR A 29 -0.82 14.99 6.46
N SER A 30 -1.21 14.14 5.51
CA SER A 30 -2.49 13.43 5.49
C SER A 30 -2.79 12.86 6.88
N LEU A 31 -4.01 13.09 7.39
CA LEU A 31 -4.51 12.59 8.68
C LEU A 31 -4.19 11.10 8.95
N LEU A 32 -4.03 10.30 7.88
CA LEU A 32 -3.63 8.89 7.94
C LEU A 32 -2.26 8.65 8.58
N ALA A 33 -1.28 9.54 8.40
CA ALA A 33 0.06 9.39 8.98
C ALA A 33 0.05 9.54 10.51
N GLN A 34 -0.88 10.33 11.06
CA GLN A 34 -1.00 10.57 12.49
C GLN A 34 -1.69 9.40 13.22
N GLN A 35 -2.47 8.58 12.52
CA GLN A 35 -3.26 7.50 13.11
C GLN A 35 -2.50 6.16 13.27
N PHE A 36 -1.48 5.91 12.43
CA PHE A 36 -0.80 4.60 12.38
C PHE A 36 0.71 4.63 12.71
N GLY A 37 1.27 5.81 13.00
CA GLY A 37 2.60 5.96 13.65
C GLY A 37 3.84 5.57 12.84
N ALA A 38 3.70 5.08 11.60
CA ALA A 38 4.81 4.75 10.70
C ALA A 38 4.31 4.64 9.23
N PRO A 39 5.21 4.77 8.22
CA PRO A 39 4.84 4.47 6.84
C PRO A 39 4.41 3.00 6.69
N PHE A 40 3.33 2.76 5.97
CA PHE A 40 2.85 1.41 5.68
C PHE A 40 3.86 0.67 4.79
N ARG A 41 4.19 -0.57 5.16
CA ARG A 41 4.95 -1.50 4.32
C ARG A 41 3.97 -2.42 3.61
N VAL A 42 3.95 -2.36 2.28
CA VAL A 42 3.15 -3.27 1.44
C VAL A 42 4.04 -4.41 0.95
N CYS A 43 3.54 -5.64 1.05
CA CYS A 43 4.18 -6.83 0.48
C CYS A 43 3.18 -7.59 -0.40
N LEU A 44 3.69 -8.24 -1.44
CA LEU A 44 2.92 -9.23 -2.19
C LEU A 44 2.85 -10.51 -1.35
N ALA A 45 1.66 -11.10 -1.27
CA ALA A 45 1.41 -12.36 -0.59
C ALA A 45 0.49 -13.22 -1.46
N ASP A 46 0.40 -14.51 -1.11
CA ASP A 46 -0.37 -15.52 -1.85
C ASP A 46 0.12 -15.72 -3.30
N LEU A 47 0.93 -16.76 -3.49
CA LEU A 47 1.48 -17.15 -4.79
C LEU A 47 0.81 -18.44 -5.32
N GLY A 48 -0.42 -18.75 -4.89
CA GLY A 48 -1.12 -19.98 -5.28
C GLY A 48 -1.38 -20.10 -6.78
N ASN A 49 -1.54 -18.97 -7.47
CA ASN A 49 -1.71 -18.90 -8.93
C ASN A 49 -0.42 -18.47 -9.68
N ALA A 50 0.70 -18.30 -8.97
CA ALA A 50 1.94 -17.88 -9.60
C ALA A 50 2.50 -19.00 -10.47
N ILE A 51 2.92 -18.65 -11.69
CA ILE A 51 3.55 -19.57 -12.62
C ILE A 51 4.90 -19.03 -13.05
N ARG A 52 5.79 -19.91 -13.50
CA ARG A 52 7.01 -19.46 -14.17
C ARG A 52 6.66 -18.98 -15.58
N PRO A 53 7.36 -17.97 -16.13
CA PRO A 53 7.17 -17.58 -17.53
C PRO A 53 7.36 -18.74 -18.53
N SER A 54 8.24 -19.70 -18.20
CA SER A 54 8.44 -20.92 -18.98
C SER A 54 7.24 -21.87 -19.01
N GLU A 55 6.34 -21.74 -18.03
CA GLU A 55 5.14 -22.57 -17.87
C GLU A 55 3.89 -21.88 -18.45
N ALA A 56 4.00 -20.63 -18.92
CA ALA A 56 2.87 -19.85 -19.44
C ALA A 56 2.15 -20.54 -20.60
N SER A 57 2.88 -21.31 -21.42
CA SER A 57 2.28 -22.08 -22.52
C SER A 57 1.25 -23.11 -22.06
N LEU A 58 1.36 -23.64 -20.84
CA LEU A 58 0.41 -24.62 -20.28
C LEU A 58 -0.98 -24.02 -20.04
N TYR A 59 -1.07 -22.69 -19.92
CA TYR A 59 -2.29 -21.97 -19.59
C TYR A 59 -2.88 -21.22 -20.80
N GLN A 60 -2.24 -21.29 -21.98
CA GLN A 60 -2.75 -20.67 -23.22
C GLN A 60 -3.94 -21.42 -23.84
N GLU A 61 -4.28 -22.61 -23.36
CA GLU A 61 -5.47 -23.34 -23.82
C GLU A 61 -6.69 -23.05 -22.93
N THR A 62 -6.48 -22.99 -21.61
CA THR A 62 -7.57 -22.83 -20.63
C THR A 62 -7.86 -21.37 -20.32
N TYR A 63 -6.86 -20.49 -20.41
CA TYR A 63 -6.92 -19.11 -19.96
C TYR A 63 -7.36 -18.98 -18.49
N GLU A 64 -7.06 -19.97 -17.65
CA GLU A 64 -7.40 -20.00 -16.23
C GLU A 64 -6.19 -19.67 -15.36
N ILE A 65 -5.65 -18.46 -15.54
CA ILE A 65 -4.44 -17.99 -14.84
C ILE A 65 -4.69 -16.87 -13.82
N GLN A 66 -5.79 -16.12 -13.98
CA GLN A 66 -6.16 -15.02 -13.08
C GLN A 66 -7.56 -15.24 -12.49
N THR A 67 -7.77 -14.80 -11.25
CA THR A 67 -9.10 -14.61 -10.67
C THR A 67 -9.92 -13.68 -11.56
N LEU A 68 -11.20 -13.99 -11.77
CA LEU A 68 -12.01 -13.39 -12.83
C LEU A 68 -12.05 -11.86 -12.81
N GLY A 69 -12.30 -11.24 -11.66
CA GLY A 69 -12.37 -9.77 -11.54
C GLY A 69 -11.03 -9.05 -11.73
N TYR A 70 -9.90 -9.76 -11.70
CA TYR A 70 -8.57 -9.19 -11.92
C TYR A 70 -7.97 -9.60 -13.27
N ARG A 71 -8.77 -10.26 -14.11
CA ARG A 71 -8.31 -10.89 -15.35
C ARG A 71 -8.14 -9.86 -16.45
N ALA A 72 -7.01 -9.93 -17.14
CA ALA A 72 -6.71 -9.05 -18.26
C ALA A 72 -7.63 -9.31 -19.47
N PRO A 73 -7.93 -8.30 -20.28
CA PRO A 73 -8.83 -8.44 -21.42
C PRO A 73 -8.35 -9.47 -22.45
N GLU A 74 -7.05 -9.56 -22.71
CA GLU A 74 -6.47 -10.58 -23.59
C GLU A 74 -6.71 -12.00 -23.07
N VAL A 75 -6.70 -12.20 -21.75
CA VAL A 75 -7.00 -13.51 -21.13
C VAL A 75 -8.51 -13.81 -21.17
N LEU A 76 -9.36 -12.80 -21.03
CA LEU A 76 -10.81 -12.95 -21.21
C LEU A 76 -11.19 -13.31 -22.66
N LEU A 77 -10.47 -12.71 -23.62
CA LEU A 77 -10.70 -12.89 -25.06
C LEU A 77 -10.02 -14.13 -25.64
N GLY A 78 -9.23 -14.86 -24.85
CA GLY A 78 -8.51 -16.04 -25.33
C GLY A 78 -7.39 -15.69 -26.32
N SER A 79 -6.71 -14.56 -26.10
CA SER A 79 -5.55 -14.12 -26.86
C SER A 79 -4.24 -14.47 -26.14
N PRO A 80 -3.12 -14.61 -26.87
CA PRO A 80 -1.82 -14.85 -26.25
C PRO A 80 -1.50 -13.81 -25.18
N PHE A 81 -1.04 -14.28 -24.02
CA PHE A 81 -0.75 -13.44 -22.86
C PHE A 81 0.68 -13.66 -22.36
N GLY A 82 1.13 -12.77 -21.48
CA GLY A 82 2.41 -12.88 -20.80
C GLY A 82 2.41 -12.08 -19.50
N THR A 83 3.59 -11.74 -18.97
CA THR A 83 3.75 -10.96 -17.73
C THR A 83 2.94 -9.64 -17.64
N PRO A 84 2.59 -8.93 -18.74
CA PRO A 84 1.76 -7.73 -18.64
C PRO A 84 0.38 -7.93 -17.99
N ILE A 85 -0.15 -9.16 -17.95
CA ILE A 85 -1.44 -9.44 -17.28
C ILE A 85 -1.39 -9.10 -15.78
N ASP A 86 -0.22 -9.20 -15.14
CA ASP A 86 -0.04 -8.86 -13.73
C ASP A 86 -0.20 -7.35 -13.50
N MET A 87 0.22 -6.53 -14.47
CA MET A 87 0.05 -5.08 -14.41
C MET A 87 -1.41 -4.67 -14.56
N TRP A 88 -2.19 -5.42 -15.32
CA TRP A 88 -3.65 -5.24 -15.35
C TRP A 88 -4.26 -5.50 -13.98
N SER A 89 -3.96 -6.65 -13.36
CA SER A 89 -4.46 -6.99 -12.02
C SER A 89 -4.05 -5.95 -10.98
N LEU A 90 -2.81 -5.46 -11.04
CA LEU A 90 -2.35 -4.36 -10.18
C LEU A 90 -3.16 -3.09 -10.40
N GLY A 91 -3.47 -2.73 -11.65
CA GLY A 91 -4.32 -1.59 -11.98
C GLY A 91 -5.71 -1.71 -11.35
N VAL A 92 -6.33 -2.89 -11.45
CA VAL A 92 -7.61 -3.18 -10.79
C VAL A 92 -7.50 -3.00 -9.27
N CYS A 93 -6.48 -3.59 -8.62
CA CYS A 93 -6.25 -3.42 -7.19
C CYS A 93 -6.11 -1.95 -6.77
N LEU A 94 -5.38 -1.14 -7.54
CA LEU A 94 -5.20 0.28 -7.25
C LEU A 94 -6.52 1.06 -7.36
N VAL A 95 -7.35 0.76 -8.35
CA VAL A 95 -8.67 1.38 -8.50
C VAL A 95 -9.59 0.98 -7.36
N GLU A 96 -9.60 -0.29 -6.96
CA GLU A 96 -10.40 -0.76 -5.82
C GLU A 96 -9.97 -0.11 -4.50
N LEU A 97 -8.66 0.03 -4.27
CA LEU A 97 -8.12 0.74 -3.11
C LEU A 97 -8.53 2.22 -3.09
N PHE A 98 -8.56 2.86 -4.26
CA PHE A 98 -8.98 4.26 -4.40
C PHE A 98 -10.49 4.45 -4.20
N LYS A 99 -11.30 3.56 -4.77
CA LYS A 99 -12.77 3.64 -4.71
C LYS A 99 -13.35 3.08 -3.40
N GLY A 100 -12.65 2.17 -2.74
CA GLY A 100 -13.14 1.43 -1.57
C GLY A 100 -14.19 0.36 -1.90
N GLU A 101 -14.37 0.01 -3.17
CA GLU A 101 -15.31 -1.03 -3.61
C GLU A 101 -14.72 -1.86 -4.77
N PRO A 102 -15.19 -3.11 -4.96
CA PRO A 102 -14.78 -3.94 -6.09
C PRO A 102 -15.08 -3.26 -7.43
N LEU A 103 -14.10 -3.30 -8.35
CA LEU A 103 -14.25 -2.72 -9.68
C LEU A 103 -15.15 -3.59 -10.57
N PHE A 104 -14.94 -4.90 -10.49
CA PHE A 104 -15.71 -5.93 -11.19
C PHE A 104 -16.30 -6.88 -10.14
N ARG A 105 -17.63 -7.00 -10.09
CA ARG A 105 -18.37 -7.85 -9.12
C ARG A 105 -18.82 -9.17 -9.73
N GLU A 106 -18.43 -9.43 -10.98
CA GLU A 106 -19.08 -10.42 -11.82
C GLU A 106 -18.43 -11.78 -11.62
N SER A 107 -19.28 -12.80 -11.49
CA SER A 107 -18.88 -14.21 -11.46
C SER A 107 -18.87 -14.87 -12.84
N ASP A 108 -19.17 -14.12 -13.90
CA ASP A 108 -19.26 -14.62 -15.28
C ASP A 108 -18.37 -13.80 -16.22
N LYS A 109 -17.49 -14.49 -16.97
CA LYS A 109 -16.59 -13.89 -17.98
C LYS A 109 -17.32 -12.97 -18.95
N ARG A 110 -18.54 -13.32 -19.36
CA ARG A 110 -19.31 -12.53 -20.32
C ARG A 110 -19.80 -11.21 -19.73
N LYS A 111 -20.03 -11.18 -18.42
CA LYS A 111 -20.52 -9.98 -17.73
C LYS A 111 -19.38 -9.00 -17.48
N VAL A 112 -18.18 -9.48 -17.14
CA VAL A 112 -16.98 -8.63 -17.04
C VAL A 112 -16.70 -7.89 -18.35
N LEU A 113 -16.90 -8.53 -19.51
CA LEU A 113 -16.72 -7.90 -20.82
C LEU A 113 -17.87 -6.94 -21.20
N GLY A 114 -19.05 -7.06 -20.58
CA GLY A 114 -20.24 -6.27 -20.90
C GLY A 114 -20.30 -4.91 -20.20
N ASP A 115 -19.41 -4.66 -19.23
CA ASP A 115 -19.37 -3.44 -18.42
C ASP A 115 -18.15 -2.53 -18.75
N VAL A 116 -17.38 -2.85 -19.79
CA VAL A 116 -16.29 -1.99 -20.36
C VAL A 116 -16.78 -1.28 -21.62
#